data_AF-A0A957QRT8-F1
#
_entry.id   AF-A0A957QRT8-F1
#
_cell.length_a   1.000
_cell.length_b   1.000
_cell.length_c   1.000
_cell.angle_alpha   90.00
_cell.angle_beta   90.00
_cell.angle_gamma   90.00
#
_symmetry.space_group_name_H-M   'P 1'
#
loop_
_entity.id
_entity.type
_entity.pdbx_description
1 polymer ?
#
loop_
_entity_poly.entity_id
_entity_poly.type
_entity_poly.pdbx_seq_one_letter_code
_entity_poly.pdbx_strand_id
1 'polypeptide(L)' 'GRQQCTPRLRPEDAGMPAIPFIDPADFAPGYMRRGTGRLPKQSDREPWTNCQDYYAEKESLPHASFDDGVLEFTNPAPG' A
#
# COMPACT_ATOMS: atom_id res chain seq x y z
N GLY A 1 -15.98 21.25 1.81
CA GLY A 1 -15.27 20.66 2.97
C GLY A 1 -14.32 19.59 2.48
N ARG A 2 -13.39 19.12 3.31
CA ARG A 2 -12.48 17.99 2.99
C ARG A 2 -13.26 16.68 3.04
N GLN A 3 -13.03 15.79 2.08
CA GLN A 3 -13.51 14.39 2.12
C GLN A 3 -12.41 13.47 2.68
N GLN A 4 -12.81 12.41 3.38
CA GLN A 4 -11.93 11.31 3.80
C GLN A 4 -11.71 10.37 2.62
N CYS A 5 -10.46 9.99 2.35
CA CYS A 5 -10.11 8.93 1.40
C CYS A 5 -9.67 7.70 2.20
N THR A 6 -10.20 6.52 1.88
CA THR A 6 -9.85 5.26 2.55
C THR A 6 -9.70 4.17 1.50
N PRO A 7 -8.54 3.50 1.39
CA PRO A 7 -8.39 2.36 0.49
C PRO A 7 -9.20 1.18 1.01
N ARG A 8 -9.89 0.47 0.11
CA ARG A 8 -10.71 -0.71 0.39
C ARG A 8 -10.27 -1.89 -0.47
N LEU A 9 -10.27 -3.09 0.13
CA LEU A 9 -10.03 -4.32 -0.62
C LEU A 9 -11.17 -4.54 -1.61
N ARG A 10 -10.81 -4.76 -2.88
CA ARG A 10 -11.76 -5.18 -3.91
C ARG A 10 -12.07 -6.68 -3.75
N PRO A 11 -13.20 -7.19 -4.29
CA PRO A 11 -13.50 -8.62 -4.24
C PRO A 11 -12.41 -9.50 -4.84
N GLU A 12 -11.76 -9.07 -5.93
CA GLU A 12 -10.67 -9.78 -6.60
C GLU A 12 -9.35 -9.78 -5.81
N ASP A 13 -9.19 -8.83 -4.88
CA ASP A 13 -8.05 -8.73 -3.97
C ASP A 13 -8.24 -9.61 -2.73
N ALA A 14 -9.40 -10.28 -2.60
CA ALA A 14 -9.64 -11.17 -1.48
C ALA A 14 -8.67 -12.35 -1.50
N GLY A 15 -8.04 -12.61 -0.35
CA GLY A 15 -7.15 -13.76 -0.19
C GLY A 15 -5.73 -13.56 -0.72
N MET A 16 -5.35 -12.36 -1.14
CA MET A 16 -3.94 -12.09 -1.45
C MET A 16 -3.06 -12.32 -0.21
N PRO A 17 -1.81 -12.80 -0.39
CA PRO A 17 -0.93 -13.08 0.73
C PRO A 17 -0.55 -11.81 1.47
N ALA A 18 -0.46 -11.90 2.79
CA ALA A 18 0.04 -10.82 3.64
C ALA A 18 1.53 -11.06 3.93
N ILE A 19 2.40 -10.40 3.15
CA ILE A 19 3.85 -10.57 3.20
C ILE A 19 4.52 -9.43 3.98
N PRO A 20 5.79 -9.59 4.44
CA PRO A 20 6.51 -8.53 5.14
C PRO A 20 6.60 -7.24 4.31
N PHE A 21 6.47 -6.07 4.96
CA PHE A 21 6.57 -4.74 4.32
C PHE A 21 7.85 -4.48 3.54
N ILE A 22 8.91 -5.17 3.95
CA ILE A 22 10.26 -5.07 3.42
C ILE A 22 10.70 -6.49 3.16
N ASP A 23 11.14 -6.77 1.95
CA ASP A 23 11.73 -8.06 1.64
C ASP A 23 13.07 -8.20 2.41
N PRO A 24 13.21 -9.19 3.31
CA PRO A 24 14.45 -9.42 4.03
C PRO A 24 15.61 -9.86 3.12
N ALA A 25 15.37 -10.27 1.88
CA ALA A 25 16.41 -10.53 0.88
C ALA A 25 16.94 -9.22 0.24
N ASP A 26 16.09 -8.21 0.08
CA ASP A 26 16.45 -6.95 -0.61
C ASP A 26 17.06 -5.90 0.32
N PHE A 27 16.65 -5.84 1.60
CA PHE A 27 17.11 -4.79 2.53
C PHE A 27 17.20 -5.28 3.98
N ALA A 28 18.38 -5.78 4.39
CA ALA A 28 18.59 -6.42 5.70
C ALA A 28 19.63 -5.77 6.64
N PRO A 29 19.78 -4.44 6.74
CA PRO A 29 20.66 -3.90 7.77
C PRO A 29 20.09 -4.24 9.16
N GLY A 30 20.97 -4.61 10.10
CA GLY A 30 20.57 -5.17 11.39
C GLY A 30 19.65 -4.29 12.24
N TYR A 31 19.61 -2.97 11.97
CA TYR A 31 18.68 -2.06 12.64
C TYR A 31 17.23 -2.20 12.13
N MET A 32 17.01 -2.53 10.86
CA MET A 32 15.67 -2.72 10.30
C MET A 32 15.02 -3.98 10.85
N ARG A 33 15.80 -5.06 11.01
CA ARG A 33 15.32 -6.35 11.55
C ARG A 33 14.66 -6.24 12.93
N ARG A 34 14.98 -5.21 13.73
CA ARG A 34 14.34 -4.97 15.04
C ARG A 34 12.92 -4.42 14.93
N GLY A 35 12.61 -3.75 13.82
CA GLY A 35 11.36 -3.03 13.61
C GLY A 35 10.42 -3.66 12.58
N THR A 36 10.90 -4.56 11.71
CA THR A 36 10.11 -5.12 10.60
C THR A 36 8.81 -5.78 11.04
N GLY A 37 8.80 -6.48 12.18
CA GLY A 37 7.58 -7.10 12.73
C GLY A 37 6.51 -6.11 13.22
N ARG A 38 6.81 -4.81 13.28
CA ARG A 38 5.87 -3.74 13.66
C ARG A 38 5.35 -2.96 12.45
N LEU A 39 5.93 -3.19 11.27
CA LEU A 39 5.49 -2.52 10.06
C LEU A 39 4.16 -3.10 9.58
N PRO A 40 3.40 -2.35 8.78
CA PRO A 40 2.26 -2.88 8.03
C PRO A 40 2.67 -4.08 7.18
N LYS A 41 1.71 -4.82 6.63
CA LYS A 41 2.01 -5.87 5.64
C LYS A 41 1.76 -5.31 4.24
N GLN A 42 2.44 -5.87 3.26
CA GLN A 42 2.13 -5.67 1.85
C GLN A 42 1.64 -6.99 1.26
N SER A 43 1.37 -7.00 -0.05
CA SER A 43 0.96 -8.17 -0.80
C SER A 43 1.82 -8.43 -2.03
N ASP A 44 1.46 -9.43 -2.83
CA ASP A 44 2.20 -9.89 -4.01
C ASP A 44 1.81 -9.15 -5.31
N ARG A 45 0.85 -8.23 -5.25
CA ARG A 45 0.32 -7.52 -6.43
C ARG A 45 -0.24 -6.13 -6.10
N GLU A 46 -0.24 -5.28 -7.12
CA GLU A 46 -0.75 -3.90 -7.06
C GLU A 46 -2.25 -3.84 -6.73
N PRO A 47 -2.71 -2.75 -6.06
CA PRO A 47 -1.93 -1.65 -5.51
C PRO A 47 -1.45 -1.89 -4.07
N TRP A 48 -1.46 -3.15 -3.62
CA TRP A 48 -1.15 -3.52 -2.23
C TRP A 48 0.32 -3.86 -2.00
N THR A 49 1.19 -3.42 -2.90
CA THR A 49 2.64 -3.55 -2.77
C THR A 49 3.22 -2.28 -2.12
N ASN A 50 4.43 -2.39 -1.60
CA ASN A 50 5.24 -1.26 -1.20
C ASN A 50 6.41 -1.14 -2.19
N CYS A 51 6.14 -0.57 -3.38
CA CYS A 51 7.15 -0.31 -4.40
C CYS A 51 8.19 0.67 -3.85
N GLN A 52 9.41 0.20 -3.57
CA GLN A 52 10.53 1.07 -3.15
C GLN A 52 11.42 1.48 -4.35
N ASP A 53 10.84 1.51 -5.56
CA ASP A 53 11.54 1.88 -6.79
C ASP A 53 11.08 3.26 -7.28
N TYR A 54 11.92 4.26 -7.00
CA TYR A 54 11.68 5.64 -7.43
C TYR A 54 11.49 5.78 -8.95
N TYR A 55 12.23 5.02 -9.76
CA TYR A 55 12.16 5.18 -11.21
C TYR A 55 10.85 4.61 -11.77
N ALA A 56 10.36 3.50 -11.20
CA ALA A 56 9.06 2.96 -11.53
C ALA A 56 7.93 3.92 -11.11
N GLU A 57 7.97 4.41 -9.87
CA GLU A 57 6.93 5.28 -9.32
C GLU A 57 6.87 6.65 -10.00
N LYS A 58 8.04 7.21 -10.38
CA LYS A 58 8.12 8.49 -11.11
C LYS A 58 7.30 8.47 -12.40
N GLU A 59 7.22 7.32 -13.06
CA GLU A 59 6.48 7.15 -14.31
C GLU A 59 5.02 6.72 -14.05
N SER A 60 4.75 5.87 -13.05
CA SER A 60 3.40 5.34 -12.82
C SER A 60 2.46 6.28 -12.07
N LEU A 61 2.93 6.93 -11.00
CA LEU A 61 2.09 7.75 -10.10
C LEU A 61 1.43 8.95 -10.80
N PRO A 62 2.10 9.70 -11.70
CA PRO A 62 1.45 10.82 -12.42
C PRO A 62 0.28 10.39 -13.30
N HIS A 63 0.19 9.10 -13.63
CA HIS A 63 -0.85 8.52 -14.49
C HIS A 63 -1.87 7.69 -13.70
N ALA A 64 -1.74 7.61 -12.37
CA ALA A 64 -2.68 6.89 -11.53
C ALA A 64 -4.05 7.57 -11.52
N SER A 65 -5.11 6.76 -11.60
CA SER A 65 -6.50 7.23 -11.49
C SER A 65 -6.96 7.21 -10.04
N PHE A 66 -7.74 8.21 -9.65
CA PHE A 66 -8.46 8.18 -8.36
C PHE A 66 -9.73 7.34 -8.40
N ASP A 67 -10.23 7.01 -9.61
CA ASP A 67 -11.37 6.12 -9.85
C ASP A 67 -10.86 4.70 -10.16
N ASP A 68 -9.98 4.17 -9.31
CA ASP A 68 -9.29 2.87 -9.48
C ASP A 68 -10.05 1.67 -8.88
N GLY A 69 -11.19 1.94 -8.24
CA GLY A 69 -11.99 0.95 -7.52
C GLY A 69 -11.43 0.54 -6.15
N VAL A 70 -10.27 1.09 -5.75
CA VAL A 70 -9.65 0.86 -4.44
C VAL A 70 -9.89 2.05 -3.51
N LEU A 71 -9.78 3.27 -4.01
CA LEU A 71 -9.95 4.48 -3.20
C LEU A 71 -11.43 4.82 -2.99
N GLU A 72 -11.88 4.81 -1.74
CA GLU A 72 -13.23 5.24 -1.34
C GLU A 72 -13.18 6.65 -0.75
N PHE A 73 -13.92 7.60 -1.35
CA PHE A 73 -14.05 8.97 -0.86
C PHE A 73 -15.40 9.18 -0.14
N THR A 74 -15.36 9.57 1.13
CA THR A 74 -16.56 9.75 1.97
C THR A 74 -16.50 11.06 2.78
N ASN A 75 -17.64 11.49 3.33
CA ASN A 75 -17.71 12.61 4.27
C ASN A 75 -18.37 12.16 5.58
N PRO A 76 -17.67 11.37 6.41
CA PRO A 76 -18.23 10.87 7.65
C PRO A 76 -18.51 12.01 8.63
N ALA A 77 -19.53 11.85 9.47
CA ALA A 77 -19.79 12.79 10.56
C ALA A 77 -18.57 12.84 11.50
N PRO A 78 -18.25 14.00 12.11
CA PRO A 78 -17.25 14.07 13.17
C PRO A 78 -17.58 13.08 14.28
N GLY A 79 -16.59 12.27 14.67
CA GLY A 79 -16.69 11.34 15.80
C GLY A 79 -16.53 12.02 17.16
#